data_AF-A0A6N9P8I8-F1
#
_entry.id   AF-A0A6N9P8I8-F1
#
_cell.length_a   1.000
_cell.length_b   1.000
_cell.length_c   1.000
_cell.angle_alpha   90.00
_cell.angle_beta   90.00
_cell.angle_gamma   90.00
#
_symmetry.space_group_name_H-M   'P 1'
#
loop_
_entity.id
_entity.type
_entity.pdbx_description
1 polymer ?
#
loop_
_entity_poly.entity_id
_entity_poly.type
_entity_poly.pdbx_seq_one_letter_code
_entity_poly.pdbx_strand_id
1 'polypeptide(L)'
;MGKTKWHVCLDIAGGIKNAKSLCGCIETDGVTLNTAKEVRDFLRKQLAMGRRVLPVGECDNFDYQTGCKGHPVKEQGEGGKEDGV
;
A
#
# COMPACT_ATOMS: atom_id res chain seq x y z
N MET A 1 -22.79 -2.44 -16.12
CA MET A 1 -21.65 -1.69 -15.55
C MET A 1 -20.83 -2.69 -14.74
N GLY A 2 -19.60 -3.00 -15.12
CA GLY A 2 -18.76 -3.97 -14.39
C GLY A 2 -18.40 -3.44 -12.99
N LYS A 3 -18.13 -4.34 -12.03
CA LYS A 3 -17.65 -3.97 -10.69
C LYS A 3 -16.17 -3.56 -10.75
N THR A 4 -15.79 -2.54 -10.00
CA THR A 4 -14.40 -2.06 -9.91
C THR A 4 -13.86 -2.25 -8.50
N LYS A 5 -12.67 -2.86 -8.38
CA LYS A 5 -11.92 -3.00 -7.13
C LYS A 5 -10.90 -1.86 -7.02
N TRP A 6 -10.76 -1.32 -5.82
CA TRP A 6 -9.78 -0.29 -5.47
C TRP A 6 -8.85 -0.80 -4.38
N HIS A 7 -7.57 -0.46 -4.45
CA HIS A 7 -6.59 -0.75 -3.39
C HIS A 7 -6.44 0.45 -2.46
N VAL A 8 -6.26 0.17 -1.16
CA VAL A 8 -5.93 1.20 -0.18
C VAL A 8 -4.50 1.69 -0.42
N CYS A 9 -4.23 2.95 -0.07
CA CYS A 9 -2.90 3.54 -0.17
C CYS A 9 -2.54 4.29 1.12
N LEU A 10 -1.25 4.42 1.38
CA LEU A 10 -0.71 5.18 2.51
C LEU A 10 -0.36 6.59 2.04
N ASP A 11 -0.99 7.61 2.62
CA ASP A 11 -0.55 9.00 2.46
C ASP A 11 0.77 9.24 3.19
N ILE A 12 1.78 9.70 2.46
CA ILE A 12 3.14 9.83 3.00
C ILE A 12 3.21 10.91 4.08
N ALA A 13 2.54 12.05 3.90
CA ALA A 13 2.56 13.13 4.87
C ALA A 13 1.85 12.74 6.18
N GLY A 14 0.71 12.06 6.07
CA GLY A 14 -0.01 11.45 7.19
C GLY A 14 0.80 10.36 7.88
N GLY A 15 1.49 9.52 7.11
CA GLY A 15 2.38 8.48 7.63
C GLY A 15 3.57 9.04 8.41
N ILE A 16 4.17 10.15 7.96
CA ILE A 16 5.25 10.83 8.70
C ILE A 16 4.75 11.36 10.05
N LYS A 17 3.55 11.95 10.09
CA LYS A 17 2.94 12.46 11.33
C LYS A 17 2.61 11.35 12.32
N ASN A 18 2.24 10.17 11.82
CA ASN A 18 1.78 9.03 12.63
C ASN A 18 2.75 7.84 12.58
N ALA A 19 4.05 8.10 12.38
CA ALA A 19 5.03 7.06 12.07
C ALA A 19 5.11 5.93 13.10
N LYS A 20 4.82 6.21 14.38
CA LYS A 20 4.81 5.21 15.44
C LYS A 20 3.77 4.10 15.20
N SER A 21 2.64 4.43 14.57
CA SER A 21 1.58 3.45 14.25
C SER A 21 1.91 2.57 13.05
N LEU A 22 3.00 2.88 12.33
CA LEU A 22 3.45 2.14 11.15
C LEU A 22 4.71 1.30 11.43
N CYS A 23 5.23 1.33 12.66
CA CYS A 23 6.31 0.45 13.08
C CYS A 23 5.85 -1.01 12.94
N GLY A 24 6.66 -1.84 12.27
CA GLY A 24 6.33 -3.24 11.99
C GLY A 24 5.45 -3.44 10.75
N CYS A 25 5.00 -2.37 10.08
CA CYS A 25 4.08 -2.47 8.93
C CYS A 25 4.73 -2.26 7.57
N ILE A 26 5.94 -1.72 7.53
CA ILE A 26 6.66 -1.40 6.28
C ILE A 26 7.88 -2.30 6.19
N GLU A 27 7.99 -3.02 5.07
CA GLU A 27 9.18 -3.80 4.72
C GLU A 27 9.90 -3.15 3.55
N THR A 28 11.22 -3.06 3.64
CA THR A 28 12.11 -2.62 2.56
C THR A 28 13.26 -3.59 2.46
N ASP A 29 13.52 -4.12 1.25
CA ASP A 29 14.64 -5.02 0.97
C ASP A 29 14.71 -6.24 1.92
N GLY A 30 13.53 -6.78 2.28
CA GLY A 30 13.41 -7.92 3.21
C GLY A 30 13.59 -7.57 4.69
N VAL A 31 13.67 -6.29 5.05
CA VAL A 31 13.80 -5.82 6.43
C VAL A 31 12.59 -4.99 6.83
N THR A 32 11.94 -5.39 7.92
CA THR A 32 10.83 -4.64 8.51
C THR A 32 11.34 -3.44 9.31
N LEU A 33 10.76 -2.26 9.07
CA LEU A 33 11.06 -1.03 9.81
C LEU A 33 10.34 -1.05 11.16
N ASN A 34 11.07 -1.12 12.26
CA ASN A 34 10.50 -1.33 13.60
C ASN A 34 10.50 -0.07 14.48
N THR A 35 11.18 1.01 14.05
CA THR A 35 11.23 2.26 14.80
C THR A 35 10.58 3.42 14.05
N ALA A 36 10.02 4.36 14.80
CA ALA A 36 9.41 5.56 14.21
C ALA A 36 10.44 6.45 13.49
N LYS A 37 11.74 6.31 13.77
CA LYS A 37 12.80 7.01 13.05
C LYS A 37 12.97 6.40 11.66
N GLU A 38 13.14 5.08 11.56
CA GLU A 38 13.27 4.37 10.30
C GLU A 38 12.08 4.61 9.38
N VAL A 39 10.86 4.50 9.92
CA VAL A 39 9.62 4.80 9.18
C VAL A 39 9.63 6.23 8.62
N ARG A 40 9.97 7.23 9.44
CA ARG A 40 10.02 8.63 8.99
C ARG A 40 11.07 8.85 7.92
N ASP A 41 12.24 8.25 8.07
CA ASP A 41 13.36 8.41 7.12
C ASP A 41 13.01 7.77 5.78
N PHE A 42 12.39 6.57 5.80
CA PHE A 42 11.86 5.93 4.60
C PHE A 42 10.81 6.81 3.91
N LEU A 43 9.78 7.24 4.63
CA LEU A 43 8.70 8.04 4.06
C LEU A 43 9.19 9.38 3.50
N ARG A 44 10.18 10.03 4.16
CA ARG A 44 10.82 11.25 3.62
C ARG A 44 11.61 10.97 2.35
N LYS A 45 12.31 9.84 2.25
CA LYS A 45 12.98 9.43 1.00
C LYS A 45 11.97 9.27 -0.13
N GLN A 46 10.82 8.62 0.13
CA GLN A 46 9.74 8.49 -0.85
C GLN A 46 9.17 9.85 -1.27
N LEU A 47 8.97 10.75 -0.32
CA LEU A 47 8.53 12.12 -0.59
C LEU A 47 9.54 12.89 -1.46
N ALA A 48 10.83 12.74 -1.19
CA ALA A 48 11.90 13.35 -1.96
C ALA A 48 11.98 12.81 -3.40
N MET A 49 11.52 11.58 -3.64
CA MET A 49 11.33 11.02 -4.98
C MET A 49 10.08 11.56 -5.69
N GLY A 50 9.37 12.52 -5.09
CA GLY A 50 8.17 13.15 -5.64
C GLY A 50 6.89 12.34 -5.42
N ARG A 51 6.90 11.26 -4.63
CA ARG A 51 5.70 10.46 -4.34
C ARG A 51 4.84 11.14 -3.28
N ARG A 52 3.52 11.00 -3.39
CA ARG A 52 2.56 11.48 -2.37
C ARG A 52 1.90 10.33 -1.61
N VAL A 53 1.61 9.24 -2.30
CA VAL A 53 1.01 8.03 -1.73
C VAL A 53 1.85 6.80 -2.06
N LEU A 54 1.79 5.79 -1.20
CA LEU A 54 2.41 4.47 -1.43
C LEU A 54 1.33 3.38 -1.52
N PRO A 55 1.52 2.38 -2.39
CA PRO A 55 0.60 1.25 -2.45
C PRO A 55 0.68 0.41 -1.17
N VAL A 56 -0.45 -0.14 -0.75
CA VAL A 56 -0.52 -1.16 0.31
C VAL A 56 -0.79 -2.49 -0.38
N GLY A 57 0.26 -3.29 -0.57
CA GLY A 57 0.24 -4.51 -1.39
C GLY A 57 0.49 -4.25 -2.88
N GLU A 58 0.37 -5.31 -3.67
CA GLU A 58 0.60 -5.26 -5.12
C GLU A 58 -0.55 -4.56 -5.86
N CYS A 59 -0.20 -3.65 -6.78
CA CYS A 59 -1.16 -2.94 -7.63
C CYS A 59 -0.47 -2.59 -8.96
N ASP A 60 -0.95 -3.16 -10.06
CA ASP A 60 -0.41 -2.98 -11.41
C ASP A 60 -0.87 -1.66 -12.08
N ASN A 61 -1.87 -0.98 -11.50
CA ASN A 61 -2.45 0.25 -12.01
C ASN A 61 -2.44 1.35 -10.93
N PHE A 62 -1.26 1.64 -10.38
CA PHE A 62 -1.05 2.59 -9.29
C PHE A 62 -0.34 3.87 -9.76
N ASP A 63 -0.87 5.02 -9.36
CA ASP A 63 -0.24 6.32 -9.54
C ASP A 63 0.25 6.87 -8.19
N TYR A 64 1.52 7.23 -8.10
CA TYR A 64 2.12 7.71 -6.84
C TYR A 64 1.63 9.10 -6.39
N GLN A 65 0.83 9.80 -7.19
CA GLN A 65 0.17 11.05 -6.79
C GLN A 65 -1.25 10.85 -6.26
N THR A 66 -2.02 9.93 -6.87
CA THR A 66 -3.47 9.80 -6.66
C THR A 66 -3.95 8.42 -6.21
N GLY A 67 -3.08 7.41 -6.22
CA GLY A 67 -3.36 6.06 -5.75
C GLY A 67 -3.75 5.07 -6.86
N CYS A 68 -4.44 4.00 -6.46
CA CYS A 68 -4.97 2.98 -7.39
C CYS A 68 -5.95 3.63 -8.38
N LYS A 69 -5.84 3.31 -9.68
CA LYS A 69 -6.74 3.77 -10.74
C LYS A 69 -7.92 2.83 -11.02
N GLY A 70 -8.08 1.80 -10.20
CA GLY A 70 -9.15 0.82 -10.27
C GLY A 70 -8.79 -0.39 -11.15
N HIS A 71 -9.36 -1.54 -10.78
CA HIS A 71 -9.22 -2.80 -11.52
C HIS A 71 -10.62 -3.37 -11.81
N PRO A 72 -10.87 -3.88 -13.03
CA PRO A 72 -12.12 -4.57 -13.31
C PRO A 72 -12.18 -5.87 -12.50
N VAL A 73 -13.25 -6.06 -11.75
CA VAL A 73 -13.54 -7.33 -11.08
C VAL A 73 -14.13 -8.25 -12.13
N LYS A 74 -13.39 -9.30 -12.51
CA LYS A 74 -13.99 -10.41 -13.24
C LYS A 74 -15.04 -11.04 -12.32
N GLU A 75 -16.27 -11.15 -12.79
CA GLU A 75 -17.28 -11.99 -12.15
C GLU A 75 -16.77 -13.42 -12.19
N GLN A 76 -16.05 -13.84 -11.14
CA GLN A 76 -15.88 -15.24 -10.86
C GLN A 76 -17.23 -15.72 -10.36
N GLY A 77 -17.92 -16.53 -11.16
CA GLY A 77 -19.02 -17.35 -10.66
C GLY A 77 -18.54 -18.10 -9.43
N GLU A 78 -19.40 -18.17 -8.42
CA GLU A 78 -19.19 -18.85 -7.15
C GLU A 78 -18.41 -20.16 -7.34
N GLY A 79 -17.20 -20.25 -6.77
CA GLY A 79 -16.34 -21.40 -6.96
C GLY A 79 -15.31 -21.54 -5.85
N GLY A 80 -15.64 -22.39 -4.87
CA GLY A 80 -14.69 -23.19 -4.09
C GLY A 80 -13.85 -22.47 -3.04
N LYS A 81 -14.28 -22.55 -1.77
CA LYS A 81 -13.33 -22.63 -0.65
C LYS A 81 -12.62 -23.98 -0.75
N GLU A 82 -11.34 -23.97 -1.12
CA GLU A 82 -10.41 -25.05 -0.79
C GLU A 82 -9.74 -24.66 0.54
N ASP A 83 -10.40 -24.99 1.66
CA ASP A 83 -9.79 -25.00 2.98
C ASP A 83 -8.90 -26.25 3.05
N GLY A 84 -7.60 -26.10 2.78
CA GLY A 84 -6.59 -27.13 2.96
C GLY A 84 -5.70 -26.82 4.18
N VAL A 85 -5.98 -27.42 5.34
CA VAL A 85 -5.24 -28.52 6.00
C VAL A 85 -5.80 -28.77 7.40
#